data_AF-A0A060BQT5-F1
#
_entry.id   AF-A0A060BQT5-F1
#
_cell.length_a   1.000
_cell.length_b   1.000
_cell.length_c   1.000
_cell.angle_alpha   90.00
_cell.angle_beta   90.00
_cell.angle_gamma   90.00
#
_symmetry.space_group_name_H-M   'P 1'
#
loop_
_entity.id
_entity.type
_entity.pdbx_description
1 polymer ?
#
loop_
_entity_poly.entity_id
_entity_poly.type
_entity_poly.pdbx_seq_one_letter_code
_entity_poly.pdbx_strand_id
1 'polypeptide(L)'
;MRLLIVTRPLSDGRGFVNAHQMAREIRAARPRLDVDVYELSSATLREQANAYARADVLLQMHGAALGNVIFLPRGAVLIDAVPRNNDDKHVWADVMIEDLQPLGLHLV
;
A
#
# COMPACT_ATOMS: atom_id res chain seq x y z
N MET A 1 -9.69 4.16 12.20
CA MET A 1 -9.33 3.57 10.90
C MET A 1 -8.25 4.43 10.27
N ARG A 2 -7.13 3.83 9.89
CA ARG A 2 -5.97 4.45 9.27
C ARG A 2 -5.76 3.91 7.86
N LEU A 3 -5.86 4.78 6.87
CA LEU A 3 -5.47 4.51 5.49
C LEU A 3 -4.04 5.00 5.27
N LEU A 4 -3.14 4.07 4.99
CA LEU A 4 -1.78 4.37 4.55
C LEU A 4 -1.72 4.28 3.03
N ILE A 5 -1.32 5.37 2.38
CA ILE A 5 -1.02 5.40 0.95
C ILE A 5 0.49 5.38 0.79
N VAL A 6 1.02 4.28 0.27
CA VAL A 6 2.44 4.14 -0.03
C VAL A 6 2.71 4.59 -1.46
N THR A 7 3.69 5.46 -1.61
CA THR A 7 4.16 5.93 -2.92
C THR A 7 5.68 6.04 -2.95
N ARG A 8 6.21 6.37 -4.12
CA ARG A 8 7.62 6.65 -4.36
C ARG A 8 7.78 7.66 -5.49
N PRO A 9 8.93 8.34 -5.62
CA PRO A 9 9.23 9.15 -6.78
C PRO A 9 9.15 8.32 -8.06
N LEU A 10 8.61 8.91 -9.12
CA LEU A 10 8.53 8.23 -10.42
C LEU A 10 9.92 7.89 -10.99
N SER A 11 10.96 8.64 -10.61
CA SER A 11 12.35 8.33 -10.96
C SER A 11 12.81 6.97 -10.45
N ASP A 12 12.19 6.48 -9.38
CA ASP A 12 12.60 5.26 -8.69
C ASP A 12 11.71 4.07 -9.06
N GLY A 13 10.67 4.29 -9.87
CA GLY A 13 9.76 3.24 -10.35
C GLY A 13 8.31 3.71 -10.43
N ARG A 14 7.37 2.80 -10.16
CA ARG A 14 5.94 3.11 -10.17
C ARG A 14 5.52 3.78 -8.86
N GLY A 15 4.76 4.86 -8.98
CA GLY A 15 4.18 5.60 -7.86
C GLY A 15 2.89 6.29 -8.29
N PHE A 16 2.10 6.71 -7.31
CA PHE A 16 0.90 7.50 -7.56
C PHE A 16 1.28 8.96 -7.81
N VAL A 17 1.03 9.48 -9.01
CA VAL A 17 1.30 10.87 -9.38
C VAL A 17 0.45 11.89 -8.61
N ASN A 18 -0.68 11.43 -8.08
CA ASN A 18 -1.68 12.23 -7.40
C ASN A 18 -1.94 11.77 -5.95
N ALA A 19 -0.99 11.09 -5.30
CA ALA A 19 -1.16 10.54 -3.94
C ALA A 19 -1.65 11.59 -2.93
N HIS A 20 -1.05 12.77 -2.91
CA HIS A 20 -1.44 13.85 -2.01
C HIS A 20 -2.81 14.45 -2.35
N GLN A 21 -3.17 14.50 -3.63
CA GLN A 21 -4.51 14.93 -4.05
C GLN A 21 -5.56 13.91 -3.60
N MET A 22 -5.33 12.62 -3.83
CA MET A 22 -6.18 11.54 -3.35
C MET A 22 -6.38 11.63 -1.83
N ALA A 23 -5.29 11.78 -1.06
CA ALA A 23 -5.39 11.91 0.38
C ALA A 23 -6.23 13.11 0.81
N ARG A 24 -6.07 14.27 0.14
CA ARG A 24 -6.87 15.46 0.39
C ARG A 24 -8.36 15.22 0.12
N GLU A 25 -8.69 14.62 -1.02
CA GLU A 25 -10.07 14.33 -1.42
C GLU A 25 -10.73 13.30 -0.50
N ILE A 26 -10.00 12.25 -0.10
CA ILE A 26 -10.47 11.25 0.84
C ILE A 26 -10.72 11.87 2.21
N ARG A 27 -9.81 12.70 2.73
CA ARG A 27 -10.02 13.40 4.02
C ARG A 27 -11.24 14.32 3.98
N ALA A 28 -11.47 15.01 2.85
CA ALA A 28 -12.65 15.85 2.66
C ALA A 28 -13.96 15.03 2.63
N ALA A 29 -13.97 13.90 1.91
CA ALA A 29 -15.15 13.04 1.80
C ALA A 29 -15.40 12.19 3.07
N ARG A 30 -14.35 11.86 3.82
CA ARG A 30 -14.38 10.99 5.00
C ARG A 30 -13.54 11.59 6.15
N PRO A 31 -14.03 12.64 6.84
CA PRO A 31 -13.25 13.37 7.86
C PRO A 31 -12.81 12.54 9.09
N ARG A 32 -13.44 11.38 9.31
CA ARG A 32 -13.09 10.45 10.42
C ARG A 32 -12.00 9.44 10.05
N LEU A 33 -11.61 9.40 8.77
CA LEU A 33 -10.53 8.53 8.30
C LEU A 33 -9.21 9.27 8.48
N ASP A 34 -8.30 8.66 9.24
CA ASP A 34 -6.91 9.11 9.32
C ASP A 34 -6.20 8.62 8.05
N VAL A 35 -5.71 9.53 7.22
CA VAL A 35 -5.10 9.20 5.93
C VAL A 35 -3.67 9.71 5.96
N ASP A 36 -2.70 8.82 5.73
CA ASP A 36 -1.28 9.14 5.65
C ASP A 36 -0.76 8.83 4.24
N VAL A 37 0.10 9.70 3.69
CA VAL A 37 0.87 9.40 2.47
C VAL A 37 2.32 9.22 2.90
N TYR A 38 2.91 8.08 2.55
CA TYR A 38 4.25 7.72 3.00
C TYR A 38 5.13 7.35 1.80
N GLU A 39 6.26 8.04 1.70
CA GLU A 39 7.27 7.79 0.67
C GLU A 39 8.36 6.88 1.23
N LEU A 40 8.57 5.71 0.61
CA LEU A 40 9.46 4.68 1.16
C LEU A 40 10.94 4.91 0.86
N SER A 41 11.26 5.67 -0.20
CA SER A 41 12.62 5.82 -0.76
C SER A 41 13.65 6.29 0.27
N SER A 42 13.24 7.12 1.24
CA SER A 42 14.11 7.69 2.27
C SER A 42 14.02 7.02 3.64
N ALA A 43 13.18 6.00 3.80
CA ALA A 43 12.88 5.40 5.09
C ALA A 43 13.72 4.14 5.38
N THR A 44 14.21 4.00 6.60
CA THR A 44 14.80 2.76 7.10
C THR A 44 13.75 1.64 7.20
N LEU A 45 14.18 0.38 7.19
CA LEU A 45 13.26 -0.76 7.36
C LEU A 45 12.41 -0.66 8.64
N ARG A 46 12.97 -0.14 9.74
CA ARG A 46 12.24 0.06 10.99
C ARG A 46 11.11 1.09 10.82
N GLU A 47 11.38 2.19 10.14
CA GLU A 47 10.38 3.23 9.90
C GLU A 47 9.28 2.73 8.96
N GLN A 48 9.65 1.98 7.92
CA GLN A 48 8.70 1.32 7.03
C GLN A 48 7.80 0.34 7.81
N ALA A 49 8.39 -0.56 8.61
CA ALA A 49 7.64 -1.50 9.43
C ALA A 49 6.68 -0.80 10.40
N ASN A 50 7.12 0.28 11.06
CA ASN A 50 6.29 1.05 11.98
C ASN A 50 5.11 1.76 11.27
N ALA A 51 5.31 2.22 10.03
CA ALA A 51 4.22 2.80 9.23
C ALA A 51 3.16 1.74 8.90
N TYR A 52 3.59 0.56 8.44
CA TYR A 52 2.70 -0.54 8.06
C TYR A 52 1.96 -1.12 9.27
N ALA A 53 2.65 -1.35 10.39
CA ALA A 53 2.06 -1.91 11.61
C ALA A 53 0.93 -1.07 12.23
N ARG A 54 0.79 0.21 11.82
CA ARG A 54 -0.25 1.12 12.27
C ARG A 54 -1.42 1.27 11.27
N ALA A 55 -1.33 0.68 10.10
CA ALA A 55 -2.33 0.82 9.04
C ALA A 55 -3.45 -0.20 9.22
N ASP A 56 -4.69 0.25 9.07
CA ASP A 56 -5.86 -0.63 8.97
C ASP A 56 -6.17 -0.97 7.51
N VAL A 57 -5.85 -0.02 6.61
CA VAL A 57 -5.95 -0.17 5.16
C VAL A 57 -4.64 0.34 4.54
N LEU A 58 -4.03 -0.45 3.67
CA LEU A 58 -2.89 -0.09 2.86
C LEU A 58 -3.32 0.06 1.41
N LEU A 59 -3.01 1.20 0.80
CA LEU A 59 -3.09 1.41 -0.64
C LEU A 59 -1.68 1.58 -1.18
N GLN A 60 -1.28 0.71 -2.11
CA GLN A 60 0.04 0.79 -2.73
C GLN A 60 0.01 0.42 -4.21
N MET A 61 1.08 0.76 -4.92
CA MET A 61 1.34 0.23 -6.25
C MET A 61 2.02 -1.13 -6.16
N HIS A 62 1.62 -2.08 -7.01
CA HIS A 62 2.25 -3.38 -7.11
C HIS A 62 3.75 -3.24 -7.40
N GLY A 63 4.57 -3.91 -6.58
CA GLY A 63 6.02 -3.89 -6.69
C GLY A 63 6.71 -4.31 -5.39
N ALA A 64 8.00 -3.97 -5.27
CA ALA A 64 8.85 -4.44 -4.18
C ALA A 64 8.36 -4.08 -2.76
N ALA A 65 7.55 -3.03 -2.61
CA ALA A 65 6.94 -2.66 -1.33
C ALA A 65 6.01 -3.74 -0.77
N LEU A 66 5.52 -4.68 -1.60
CA LEU A 66 4.78 -5.87 -1.15
C LEU A 66 5.55 -6.68 -0.09
N GLY A 67 6.88 -6.67 -0.10
CA GLY A 67 7.66 -7.34 0.95
C GLY A 67 7.38 -6.83 2.38
N ASN A 68 6.85 -5.61 2.51
CA ASN A 68 6.55 -5.00 3.81
C ASN A 68 5.15 -5.34 4.34
N VAL A 69 4.28 -5.99 3.55
CA VAL A 69 2.90 -6.30 3.99
C VAL A 69 2.86 -7.28 5.15
N ILE A 70 3.95 -8.01 5.38
CA ILE A 70 4.15 -8.86 6.57
C ILE A 70 4.06 -8.08 7.89
N PHE A 71 4.27 -6.75 7.86
CA PHE A 71 4.18 -5.89 9.02
C PHE A 71 2.76 -5.39 9.29
N LEU A 72 1.81 -5.61 8.37
CA LEU A 72 0.42 -5.22 8.59
C LEU A 72 -0.21 -6.03 9.73
N PRO A 73 -1.11 -5.43 10.53
CA PRO A 73 -1.86 -6.18 11.53
C PRO A 73 -2.84 -7.15 10.86
N ARG A 74 -3.13 -8.26 11.54
CA ARG A 74 -4.13 -9.22 11.10
C ARG A 74 -5.49 -8.54 10.93
N GLY A 75 -6.19 -8.83 9.83
CA GLY A 75 -7.46 -8.19 9.48
C GLY A 75 -7.32 -6.85 8.77
N ALA A 76 -6.10 -6.35 8.54
CA ALA A 76 -5.88 -5.19 7.67
C ALA A 76 -6.28 -5.50 6.22
N VAL A 77 -6.65 -4.45 5.50
CA VAL A 77 -6.98 -4.50 4.07
C VAL A 77 -5.79 -4.04 3.25
N LEU A 78 -5.38 -4.82 2.24
CA LEU A 78 -4.39 -4.43 1.24
C LEU A 78 -5.11 -4.18 -0.09
N ILE A 79 -5.01 -2.95 -0.59
CA ILE A 79 -5.42 -2.56 -1.94
C ILE A 79 -4.16 -2.47 -2.79
N ASP A 80 -3.93 -3.49 -3.62
CA ASP A 80 -2.73 -3.59 -4.47
C ASP A 80 -3.04 -3.17 -5.90
N ALA A 81 -2.61 -1.97 -6.27
CA ALA A 81 -2.93 -1.42 -7.58
C ALA A 81 -1.92 -1.89 -8.64
N VAL A 82 -2.41 -2.56 -9.69
CA VAL A 82 -1.63 -3.06 -10.83
C VAL A 82 -2.01 -2.27 -12.10
N PRO A 83 -1.06 -1.70 -12.86
CA PRO A 83 -1.38 -1.07 -14.14
C PRO A 83 -1.93 -2.09 -15.15
N ARG A 84 -2.98 -1.72 -15.91
CA ARG A 84 -3.67 -2.63 -16.84
C ARG A 84 -2.82 -3.20 -17.98
N ASN A 85 -1.77 -2.50 -18.41
CA ASN A 85 -0.91 -2.91 -19.53
C ASN A 85 0.37 -3.62 -19.04
N ASN A 86 0.24 -4.53 -18.08
CA ASN A 86 1.37 -5.06 -17.32
C ASN A 86 1.22 -6.58 -17.13
N ASP A 87 1.22 -7.28 -18.27
CA ASP A 87 0.82 -8.68 -18.42
C ASP A 87 1.63 -9.66 -17.53
N ASP A 88 2.87 -9.33 -17.18
CA ASP A 88 3.72 -10.15 -16.31
C ASP A 88 3.35 -10.06 -14.82
N LYS A 89 2.82 -8.92 -14.36
CA LYS A 89 2.63 -8.67 -12.91
C LYS A 89 1.25 -9.01 -12.39
N HIS A 90 0.28 -9.15 -13.28
CA HIS A 90 -1.02 -9.69 -12.91
C HIS A 90 -0.89 -11.11 -12.32
N VAL A 91 -0.02 -11.95 -12.89
CA VAL A 91 0.26 -13.29 -12.35
C VAL A 91 0.90 -13.25 -10.97
N TRP A 92 1.84 -12.30 -10.74
CA TRP A 92 2.47 -12.14 -9.42
C TRP A 92 1.50 -11.65 -8.36
N ALA A 93 0.51 -10.83 -8.72
CA ALA A 93 -0.54 -10.44 -7.79
C ALA A 93 -1.36 -11.66 -7.34
N ASP A 94 -1.72 -12.56 -8.25
CA ASP A 94 -2.44 -13.80 -7.92
C ASP A 94 -1.63 -14.71 -7.00
N VAL A 95 -0.33 -14.91 -7.28
CA VAL A 95 0.58 -15.71 -6.43
C VAL A 95 0.70 -15.09 -5.03
N MET A 96 0.85 -13.76 -4.95
CA MET A 96 0.94 -13.07 -3.67
C MET A 96 -0.36 -13.17 -2.87
N ILE A 97 -1.53 -13.25 -3.51
CA ILE A 97 -2.79 -13.47 -2.79
C ILE A 97 -2.77 -14.81 -2.05
N GLU A 98 -2.29 -15.87 -2.69
CA GLU A 98 -2.15 -17.18 -2.07
C GLU A 98 -1.12 -17.15 -0.93
N ASP A 99 0.07 -16.61 -1.19
CA ASP A 99 1.17 -16.56 -0.22
C ASP A 99 0.85 -15.72 1.03
N LEU A 100 0.05 -14.65 0.89
CA LEU A 100 -0.29 -13.74 1.97
C LEU A 100 -1.56 -14.14 2.72
N GLN A 101 -2.32 -15.11 2.21
CA GLN A 101 -3.54 -15.62 2.87
C GLN A 101 -3.30 -16.01 4.35
N PRO A 102 -2.20 -16.69 4.74
CA PRO A 102 -1.96 -17.08 6.13
C PRO A 102 -1.81 -15.89 7.08
N LEU A 103 -1.42 -14.71 6.57
CA LEU A 103 -1.32 -13.48 7.36
C LEU A 103 -2.69 -12.96 7.82
N GLY A 104 -3.78 -13.46 7.22
CA GLY A 104 -5.15 -13.03 7.51
C GLY A 104 -5.39 -11.58 7.09
N LEU A 105 -4.76 -11.16 5.99
CA LEU A 105 -5.03 -9.90 5.32
C LEU A 105 -6.22 -10.05 4.36
N HIS A 106 -6.94 -8.96 4.13
CA HIS A 106 -7.98 -8.88 3.11
C HIS A 106 -7.41 -8.18 1.88
N LEU A 107 -7.16 -8.92 0.79
CA LEU A 107 -6.60 -8.36 -0.44
C LEU A 107 -7.72 -7.97 -1.41
N VAL A 108 -7.60 -6.78 -2.00
CA VAL A 108 -8.58 -6.13 -2.89
C VAL A 108 -7.90 -5.57 -4.13
#